data_AF-A0A0N1H160-F1
#
_entry.id   AF-A0A0N1H160-F1
#
_cell.length_a   1.000
_cell.length_b   1.000
_cell.length_c   1.000
_cell.angle_alpha   90.00
_cell.angle_beta   90.00
_cell.angle_gamma   90.00
#
_symmetry.space_group_name_H-M   'P 1'
#
loop_
_entity.id
_entity.type
_entity.pdbx_description
1 polymer ?
#
loop_
_entity_poly.entity_id
_entity_poly.type
_entity_poly.pdbx_seq_one_letter_code
_entity_poly.pdbx_strand_id
1 'polypeptide(L)'
;MEITQRTDTSSTAAPEPHANYPSLTPAYTFNFRIGGPASPVGGLTRGQPLTVVHIIGGRVTSAPRQSDAPLSTGAGGVGGGDGSGSGNTGNPREAEAVDELPRLEATVRGQGIDFVRNDPDGGRMRLDAGLVVEDGDGAMIHIHYTGIVEINDQLSAILAGRRDARDTEFGASFIHVTFETGSEKYKELERGVFVGAGRFILDRGGLGVEYKVSRVGWKPP
;
A
#
# COMPACT_ATOMS: atom_id res chain seq x y z
N MET A 1 -31.03 -54.85 21.26
CA MET A 1 -30.00 -53.80 21.39
C MET A 1 -29.70 -53.33 19.98
N GLU A 2 -30.32 -52.23 19.58
CA GLU A 2 -30.20 -51.67 18.23
C GLU A 2 -29.29 -50.44 18.35
N ILE A 3 -28.13 -50.50 17.69
CA ILE A 3 -27.14 -49.42 17.71
C ILE A 3 -27.49 -48.49 16.55
N THR A 4 -28.15 -47.37 16.84
CA THR A 4 -28.32 -46.27 15.90
C THR A 4 -26.95 -45.64 15.62
N GLN A 5 -26.39 -45.91 14.44
CA GLN A 5 -25.22 -45.16 13.95
C GLN A 5 -25.66 -43.73 13.63
N ARG A 6 -25.08 -42.76 14.33
CA ARG A 6 -25.10 -41.36 13.92
C ARG A 6 -24.13 -41.21 12.74
N THR A 7 -24.65 -40.91 11.57
CA THR A 7 -23.85 -40.42 10.45
C THR A 7 -23.53 -38.94 10.71
N ASP A 8 -22.41 -38.66 11.36
CA ASP A 8 -21.77 -37.35 11.27
C ASP A 8 -21.15 -37.23 9.86
N THR A 9 -21.94 -36.74 8.91
CA THR A 9 -21.40 -36.19 7.68
C THR A 9 -20.91 -34.77 7.98
N SER A 10 -19.77 -34.64 8.64
CA SER A 10 -18.98 -33.41 8.53
C SER A 10 -18.44 -33.38 7.10
N SER A 11 -19.19 -32.75 6.20
CA SER A 11 -18.71 -32.38 4.88
C SER A 11 -17.58 -31.38 5.07
N THR A 12 -16.35 -31.88 5.13
CA THR A 12 -15.16 -31.06 4.98
C THR A 12 -15.08 -30.68 3.51
N ALA A 13 -15.85 -29.67 3.11
CA ALA A 13 -15.66 -29.02 1.83
C ALA A 13 -14.18 -28.63 1.73
N ALA A 14 -13.51 -29.00 0.64
CA ALA A 14 -12.14 -28.58 0.41
C ALA A 14 -12.09 -27.05 0.54
N PRO A 15 -11.12 -26.47 1.29
CA PRO A 15 -11.04 -25.03 1.42
C PRO A 15 -10.98 -24.41 0.02
N GLU A 16 -11.76 -23.35 -0.20
CA GLU A 16 -11.69 -22.53 -1.42
C GLU A 16 -10.22 -22.30 -1.77
N PRO A 17 -9.81 -22.42 -3.05
CA PRO A 17 -8.41 -22.49 -3.46
C PRO A 17 -7.54 -21.28 -3.03
N HIS A 18 -8.16 -20.23 -2.48
CA HIS A 18 -7.51 -19.01 -2.00
C HIS A 18 -7.58 -18.78 -0.47
N ALA A 19 -8.25 -19.64 0.30
CA ALA A 19 -8.49 -19.42 1.75
C ALA A 19 -7.21 -19.36 2.61
N ASN A 20 -6.11 -19.96 2.12
CA ASN A 20 -4.85 -20.05 2.85
C ASN A 20 -3.77 -19.07 2.34
N TYR A 21 -4.11 -18.20 1.38
CA TYR A 21 -3.16 -17.20 0.87
C TYR A 21 -3.28 -15.88 1.65
N PRO A 22 -2.19 -15.11 1.78
CA PRO A 22 -2.27 -13.76 2.30
C PRO A 22 -3.23 -12.90 1.45
N SER A 23 -3.95 -12.04 2.13
CA SER A 23 -4.83 -11.03 1.53
C SER A 23 -4.19 -9.64 1.64
N LEU A 24 -4.61 -8.73 0.77
CA LEU A 24 -4.17 -7.34 0.78
C LEU A 24 -5.34 -6.42 1.13
N THR A 25 -5.14 -5.56 2.12
CA THR A 25 -6.08 -4.50 2.48
C THR A 25 -5.45 -3.15 2.14
N PRO A 26 -6.08 -2.30 1.29
CA PRO A 26 -5.58 -0.96 1.00
C PRO A 26 -5.34 -0.15 2.27
N ALA A 27 -4.15 0.45 2.39
CA ALA A 27 -3.71 1.14 3.58
C ALA A 27 -3.39 2.62 3.29
N TYR A 28 -2.50 2.87 2.34
CA TYR A 28 -1.98 4.21 2.06
C TYR A 28 -1.76 4.45 0.57
N THR A 29 -1.79 5.72 0.16
CA THR A 29 -1.23 6.19 -1.10
C THR A 29 -0.01 7.06 -0.80
N PHE A 30 1.11 6.73 -1.43
CA PHE A 30 2.32 7.55 -1.41
C PHE A 30 2.39 8.31 -2.73
N ASN A 31 2.67 9.61 -2.67
CA ASN A 31 2.94 10.46 -3.83
C ASN A 31 4.24 11.21 -3.58
N PHE A 32 5.33 10.77 -4.20
CA PHE A 32 6.66 11.35 -3.99
C PHE A 32 7.17 12.06 -5.23
N ARG A 33 7.99 13.10 -5.00
CA ARG A 33 8.65 13.88 -6.04
C ARG A 33 10.12 13.51 -6.10
N ILE A 34 10.58 13.20 -7.30
CA ILE A 34 11.97 12.89 -7.58
C ILE A 34 12.67 14.18 -8.02
N GLY A 35 13.78 14.49 -7.35
CA GLY A 35 14.54 15.71 -7.58
C GLY A 35 15.89 15.44 -8.23
N GLY A 36 16.30 16.40 -9.07
CA GLY A 36 17.60 16.39 -9.73
C GLY A 36 17.81 15.21 -10.68
N PRO A 37 18.98 15.17 -11.35
CA PRO A 37 19.40 13.99 -12.08
C PRO A 37 19.82 12.88 -11.10
N ALA A 38 19.59 11.63 -11.49
CA ALA A 38 20.18 10.49 -10.79
C ALA A 38 21.72 10.61 -10.81
N SER A 39 22.36 10.41 -9.66
CA SER A 39 23.81 10.60 -9.49
C SER A 39 24.52 9.25 -9.34
N PRO A 40 25.36 8.83 -10.30
CA PRO A 40 26.17 7.62 -10.16
C PRO A 40 27.17 7.77 -9.02
N VAL A 41 27.28 6.76 -8.16
CA VAL A 41 28.19 6.78 -6.99
C VAL A 41 29.21 5.64 -6.99
N GLY A 42 29.30 4.87 -8.08
CA GLY A 42 30.22 3.75 -8.24
C GLY A 42 29.49 2.42 -8.38
N GLY A 43 30.21 1.29 -8.40
CA GLY A 43 29.63 -0.04 -8.59
C GLY A 43 29.73 -0.90 -7.33
N LEU A 44 28.60 -1.40 -6.82
CA LEU A 44 28.57 -2.45 -5.79
C LEU A 44 28.67 -3.87 -6.38
N THR A 45 28.50 -3.99 -7.70
CA THR A 45 28.63 -5.24 -8.47
C THR A 45 29.26 -4.94 -9.83
N ARG A 46 29.67 -5.96 -10.60
CA ARG A 46 30.10 -5.76 -11.99
C ARG A 46 28.90 -5.31 -12.84
N GLY A 47 29.06 -4.26 -13.63
CA GLY A 47 28.04 -3.77 -14.55
C GLY A 47 27.66 -2.32 -14.30
N GLN A 48 26.35 -2.06 -14.24
CA GLN A 48 25.78 -0.72 -14.09
C GLN A 48 26.11 -0.11 -12.71
N PRO A 49 26.37 1.21 -12.64
CA PRO A 49 26.66 1.86 -11.37
C PRO A 49 25.41 1.88 -10.46
N LEU A 50 25.66 1.88 -9.16
CA LEU A 50 24.70 2.35 -8.16
C LEU A 50 24.43 3.82 -8.43
N THR A 51 23.16 4.19 -8.46
CA THR A 51 22.71 5.57 -8.61
C THR A 51 21.97 6.02 -7.37
N VAL A 52 22.21 7.25 -6.96
CA VAL A 52 21.48 7.92 -5.89
C VAL A 52 20.41 8.80 -6.52
N VAL A 53 19.16 8.58 -6.12
CA VAL A 53 17.99 9.35 -6.52
C VAL A 53 17.44 10.07 -5.30
N HIS A 54 17.17 11.37 -5.43
CA HIS A 54 16.68 12.18 -4.33
C HIS A 54 15.15 12.24 -4.35
N ILE A 55 14.52 11.91 -3.23
CA ILE A 55 13.10 12.20 -2.99
C ILE A 55 13.04 13.57 -2.30
N ILE A 56 12.58 14.58 -3.02
CA ILE A 56 12.65 15.98 -2.57
C ILE A 56 11.35 16.51 -1.96
N GLY A 57 10.30 15.70 -1.95
CA GLY A 57 9.01 16.09 -1.46
C GLY A 57 7.95 15.03 -1.69
N GLY A 58 6.75 15.26 -1.18
CA GLY A 58 5.63 14.36 -1.39
C GLY A 58 4.73 14.23 -0.17
N ARG A 59 3.74 13.36 -0.29
CA ARG A 59 2.73 13.10 0.73
C ARG A 59 2.41 11.63 0.88
N VAL A 60 2.03 11.26 2.09
CA VAL A 60 1.44 9.97 2.45
C VAL A 60 0.03 10.23 2.95
N THR A 61 -0.93 9.50 2.41
CA THR A 61 -2.36 9.66 2.73
C THR A 61 -2.99 8.29 2.94
N SER A 62 -3.88 8.14 3.91
CA SER A 62 -4.67 6.92 4.06
C SER A 62 -5.51 6.63 2.82
N ALA A 63 -5.64 5.35 2.47
CA ALA A 63 -6.60 4.90 1.49
C ALA A 63 -8.05 5.23 1.96
N PRO A 64 -8.97 5.53 1.04
CA PRO A 64 -10.38 5.68 1.39
C PRO A 64 -10.90 4.40 2.04
N ARG A 65 -11.60 4.53 3.17
CA ARG A 65 -12.29 3.37 3.78
C ARG A 65 -13.57 3.08 3.01
N GLN A 66 -14.05 1.85 3.09
CA GLN A 66 -15.35 1.49 2.50
C GLN A 66 -16.51 2.30 3.11
N SER A 67 -16.38 2.69 4.39
CA SER A 67 -17.29 3.60 5.09
C SER A 67 -17.19 5.07 4.67
N ASP A 68 -16.12 5.46 3.95
CA ASP A 68 -15.94 6.83 3.44
C ASP A 68 -16.72 7.06 2.12
N ALA A 69 -17.29 6.02 1.52
CA ALA A 69 -18.16 6.15 0.36
C ALA A 69 -19.46 6.86 0.74
N PRO A 70 -19.92 7.87 -0.02
CA PRO A 70 -21.19 8.51 0.26
C PRO A 70 -22.29 7.46 0.26
N LEU A 71 -23.10 7.44 1.34
CA LEU A 71 -24.32 6.63 1.39
C LEU A 71 -25.08 6.91 0.10
N SER A 72 -25.29 5.86 -0.71
CA SER A 72 -26.17 5.95 -1.86
C SER A 72 -27.52 6.45 -1.37
N THR A 73 -27.84 7.71 -1.62
CA THR A 73 -29.17 8.25 -1.40
C THR A 73 -30.06 7.65 -2.48
N GLY A 74 -30.51 6.42 -2.23
CA GLY A 74 -31.58 5.78 -2.96
C GLY A 74 -32.84 6.62 -2.79
N ALA A 75 -33.06 7.53 -3.73
CA ALA A 75 -34.36 8.16 -3.92
C ALA A 75 -35.32 7.09 -4.44
N GLY A 76 -36.27 6.67 -3.60
CA GLY A 76 -37.43 5.89 -4.05
C GLY A 76 -38.02 4.98 -2.98
N GLY A 77 -39.06 5.46 -2.28
CA GLY A 77 -39.96 4.58 -1.54
C GLY A 77 -40.54 5.18 -0.26
N VAL A 78 -41.44 6.15 -0.39
CA VAL A 78 -42.39 6.48 0.69
C VAL A 78 -43.39 5.33 0.79
N GLY A 79 -43.37 4.58 1.88
CA GLY A 79 -44.36 3.56 2.20
C GLY A 79 -44.49 3.44 3.73
N GLY A 80 -45.59 3.98 4.27
CA GLY A 80 -45.95 3.86 5.69
C GLY A 80 -46.30 2.42 6.06
N GLY A 81 -46.09 2.09 7.34
CA GLY A 81 -46.36 0.77 7.90
C GLY A 81 -45.96 0.69 9.37
N ASP A 82 -46.92 1.01 10.21
CA ASP A 82 -46.98 0.94 11.67
C ASP A 82 -46.89 -0.50 12.17
N GLY A 83 -46.07 -0.75 13.21
CA GLY A 83 -45.93 -2.09 13.79
C GLY A 83 -44.93 -2.16 14.95
N SER A 84 -45.46 -2.10 16.16
CA SER A 84 -44.79 -2.34 17.45
C SER A 84 -44.14 -3.72 17.56
N GLY A 85 -42.90 -3.79 18.07
CA GLY A 85 -42.22 -5.04 18.41
C GLY A 85 -41.10 -4.84 19.43
N SER A 86 -41.39 -5.19 20.69
CA SER A 86 -40.48 -5.22 21.84
C SER A 86 -39.52 -6.41 21.75
N GLY A 87 -38.27 -6.20 22.20
CA GLY A 87 -37.41 -7.27 22.73
C GLY A 87 -36.12 -7.54 21.93
N ASN A 88 -34.98 -7.05 22.45
CA ASN A 88 -33.95 -7.89 23.08
C ASN A 88 -32.71 -7.03 23.37
N THR A 89 -32.43 -6.79 24.65
CA THR A 89 -31.14 -6.29 25.15
C THR A 89 -30.11 -7.41 25.07
N GLY A 90 -29.65 -7.70 23.84
CA GLY A 90 -28.46 -8.50 23.61
C GLY A 90 -27.25 -7.60 23.75
N ASN A 91 -26.50 -7.77 24.84
CA ASN A 91 -25.19 -7.16 25.04
C ASN A 91 -24.37 -7.30 23.74
N PRO A 92 -23.85 -6.21 23.12
CA PRO A 92 -22.87 -6.38 22.07
C PRO A 92 -21.64 -6.98 22.73
N ARG A 93 -21.50 -8.31 22.60
CA ARG A 93 -20.17 -8.94 22.63
C ARG A 93 -19.33 -8.09 21.71
N GLU A 94 -18.25 -7.55 22.27
CA GLU A 94 -17.12 -6.92 21.62
C GLU A 94 -16.98 -7.41 20.18
N ALA A 95 -17.72 -6.75 19.29
CA ALA A 95 -17.66 -6.99 17.87
C ALA A 95 -16.41 -6.25 17.47
N GLU A 96 -15.31 -7.00 17.45
CA GLU A 96 -14.07 -6.75 16.76
C GLU A 96 -13.69 -5.26 16.70
N ALA A 97 -12.79 -4.86 17.60
CA ALA A 97 -11.88 -3.77 17.26
C ALA A 97 -11.14 -4.22 16.00
N VAL A 98 -11.72 -3.89 14.84
CA VAL A 98 -11.13 -4.13 13.54
C VAL A 98 -9.74 -3.53 13.61
N ASP A 99 -8.76 -4.30 13.15
CA ASP A 99 -7.35 -3.99 13.01
C ASP A 99 -7.14 -2.79 12.05
N GLU A 100 -7.78 -1.66 12.37
CA GLU A 100 -7.80 -0.45 11.58
C GLU A 100 -6.49 0.29 11.79
N LEU A 101 -5.71 0.36 10.72
CA LEU A 101 -4.51 1.17 10.70
C LEU A 101 -4.83 2.64 11.01
N PRO A 102 -3.91 3.36 11.69
CA PRO A 102 -4.09 4.77 11.99
C PRO A 102 -4.23 5.58 10.69
N ARG A 103 -5.14 6.57 10.73
CA ARG A 103 -5.25 7.55 9.65
C ARG A 103 -3.99 8.38 9.61
N LEU A 104 -3.42 8.52 8.43
CA LEU A 104 -2.18 9.23 8.20
C LEU A 104 -2.39 10.25 7.09
N GLU A 105 -2.08 11.51 7.40
CA GLU A 105 -1.81 12.55 6.43
C GLU A 105 -0.48 13.18 6.82
N ALA A 106 0.56 12.93 6.01
CA ALA A 106 1.92 13.36 6.31
C ALA A 106 2.65 13.82 5.05
N THR A 107 3.64 14.68 5.25
CA THR A 107 4.44 15.27 4.17
C THR A 107 5.91 14.93 4.34
N VAL A 108 6.64 14.78 3.24
CA VAL A 108 8.08 14.48 3.29
C VAL A 108 8.82 15.61 4.00
N ARG A 109 9.63 15.25 5.01
CA ARG A 109 10.43 16.18 5.80
C ARG A 109 11.91 16.01 5.45
N GLY A 110 12.49 17.05 4.85
CA GLY A 110 13.89 17.01 4.39
C GLY A 110 14.02 16.34 3.02
N GLN A 111 15.06 15.51 2.85
CA GLN A 111 15.27 14.73 1.63
C GLN A 111 15.26 13.24 1.96
N GLY A 112 14.62 12.46 1.11
CA GLY A 112 14.80 11.01 1.04
C GLY A 112 15.86 10.63 0.01
N ILE A 113 16.41 9.44 0.18
CA ILE A 113 17.40 8.86 -0.73
C ILE A 113 16.87 7.51 -1.20
N ASP A 114 16.96 7.24 -2.50
CA ASP A 114 16.78 5.93 -3.10
C ASP A 114 18.07 5.50 -3.80
N PHE A 115 18.63 4.39 -3.33
CA PHE A 115 19.78 3.74 -3.94
C PHE A 115 19.29 2.77 -5.01
N VAL A 116 19.32 3.24 -6.26
CA VAL A 116 18.83 2.48 -7.41
C VAL A 116 19.97 1.74 -8.08
N ARG A 117 19.79 0.42 -8.26
CA ARG A 117 20.71 -0.44 -9.00
C ARG A 117 19.99 -1.10 -10.18
N ASN A 118 20.52 -0.92 -11.39
CA ASN A 118 20.08 -1.68 -12.55
C ASN A 118 20.67 -3.10 -12.51
N ASP A 119 19.85 -4.10 -12.80
CA ASP A 119 20.34 -5.47 -12.98
C ASP A 119 21.22 -5.55 -14.25
N PRO A 120 22.20 -6.47 -14.31
CA PRO A 120 23.15 -6.53 -15.43
C PRO A 120 22.51 -6.77 -16.81
N ASP A 121 21.33 -7.40 -16.85
CA ASP A 121 20.57 -7.63 -18.09
C ASP A 121 19.81 -6.38 -18.58
N GLY A 122 19.77 -5.32 -17.76
CA GLY A 122 19.05 -4.08 -18.04
C GLY A 122 17.52 -4.22 -17.97
N GLY A 123 17.00 -5.36 -17.53
CA GLY A 123 15.55 -5.61 -17.49
C GLY A 123 14.86 -5.08 -16.24
N ARG A 124 15.62 -4.85 -15.16
CA ARG A 124 15.05 -4.44 -13.86
C ARG A 124 15.91 -3.43 -13.11
N MET A 125 15.25 -2.59 -12.32
CA MET A 125 15.86 -1.80 -11.26
C MET A 125 15.55 -2.41 -9.89
N ARG A 126 16.50 -2.27 -8.97
CA ARG A 126 16.38 -2.60 -7.56
C ARG A 126 16.43 -1.30 -6.76
N LEU A 127 15.40 -1.08 -5.94
CA LEU A 127 15.25 0.11 -5.12
C LEU A 127 15.64 -0.20 -3.67
N ASP A 128 16.21 0.79 -3.01
CA ASP A 128 16.49 0.78 -1.56
C ASP A 128 16.41 2.23 -1.08
N ALA A 129 15.22 2.60 -0.60
CA ALA A 129 14.86 3.96 -0.31
C ALA A 129 14.57 4.18 1.17
N GLY A 130 15.05 5.30 1.70
CA GLY A 130 14.77 5.79 3.05
C GLY A 130 14.36 7.26 3.01
N LEU A 131 13.27 7.59 3.71
CA LEU A 131 12.79 8.96 3.86
C LEU A 131 12.02 9.15 5.16
N VAL A 132 11.83 10.39 5.57
CA VAL A 132 11.03 10.74 6.75
C VAL A 132 9.84 11.58 6.33
N VAL A 133 8.68 11.29 6.91
CA VAL A 133 7.47 12.11 6.79
C VAL A 133 7.04 12.64 8.15
N GLU A 134 6.39 13.80 8.14
CA GLU A 134 5.86 14.49 9.31
C GLU A 134 4.35 14.72 9.13
N ASP A 135 3.55 14.36 10.13
CA ASP A 135 2.11 14.63 10.14
C ASP A 135 1.78 16.06 10.62
N GLY A 136 0.51 16.43 10.61
CA GLY A 136 0.07 17.77 11.05
C GLY A 136 0.31 18.08 12.54
N ASP A 137 0.58 17.05 13.36
CA ASP A 137 0.83 17.17 14.80
C ASP A 137 2.34 17.14 15.13
N GLY A 138 3.21 17.06 14.11
CA GLY A 138 4.66 16.98 14.25
C GLY A 138 5.21 15.58 14.53
N ALA A 139 4.39 14.53 14.41
CA ALA A 139 4.84 13.16 14.57
C ALA A 139 5.68 12.71 13.37
N MET A 140 6.89 12.21 13.65
CA MET A 140 7.85 11.77 12.65
C MET A 140 7.72 10.27 12.38
N ILE A 141 7.69 9.89 11.11
CA ILE A 141 7.63 8.50 10.67
C ILE A 141 8.72 8.30 9.62
N HIS A 142 9.67 7.42 9.91
CA HIS A 142 10.63 6.95 8.93
C HIS A 142 9.95 5.86 8.08
N ILE A 143 10.08 5.99 6.77
CA ILE A 143 9.62 5.03 5.78
C ILE A 143 10.85 4.50 5.09
N HIS A 144 11.02 3.19 5.15
CA HIS A 144 12.00 2.47 4.35
C HIS A 144 11.26 1.56 3.38
N TYR A 145 11.72 1.49 2.14
CA TYR A 145 11.20 0.51 1.20
C TYR A 145 12.29 -0.03 0.28
N THR A 146 12.18 -1.33 -0.01
CA THR A 146 12.94 -1.96 -1.09
C THR A 146 11.98 -2.35 -2.19
N GLY A 147 12.46 -2.41 -3.43
CA GLY A 147 11.58 -2.62 -4.56
C GLY A 147 12.24 -3.23 -5.78
N ILE A 148 11.38 -3.71 -6.67
CA ILE A 148 11.75 -4.19 -8.00
C ILE A 148 10.89 -3.42 -9.00
N VAL A 149 11.54 -2.89 -10.02
CA VAL A 149 10.89 -2.21 -11.14
C VAL A 149 11.31 -2.89 -12.43
N GLU A 150 10.35 -3.31 -13.25
CA GLU A 150 10.60 -3.80 -14.59
C GLU A 150 10.77 -2.61 -15.56
N ILE A 151 11.84 -2.65 -16.35
CA ILE A 151 12.14 -1.63 -17.34
C ILE A 151 11.40 -1.98 -18.63
N ASN A 152 10.15 -1.52 -18.73
CA ASN A 152 9.34 -1.62 -19.94
C ASN A 152 9.57 -0.42 -20.88
N ASP A 153 8.89 -0.38 -22.02
CA ASP A 153 9.04 0.68 -23.02
C ASP A 153 8.67 2.08 -22.48
N GLN A 154 7.63 2.16 -21.64
CA GLN A 154 7.18 3.42 -21.03
C GLN A 154 8.25 3.97 -20.10
N LEU A 155 8.76 3.14 -19.18
CA LEU A 155 9.81 3.54 -18.26
C LEU A 155 11.12 3.85 -18.99
N SER A 156 11.48 3.05 -19.99
CA SER A 156 12.65 3.32 -20.84
C SER A 156 12.58 4.70 -21.49
N ALA A 157 11.39 5.11 -21.96
CA ALA A 157 11.20 6.44 -22.52
C ALA A 157 11.37 7.57 -21.49
N ILE A 158 10.89 7.36 -20.25
CA ILE A 158 11.08 8.28 -19.13
C ILE A 158 12.57 8.43 -18.82
N LEU A 159 13.28 7.31 -18.62
CA LEU A 159 14.70 7.31 -18.26
C LEU A 159 15.59 7.93 -19.35
N ALA A 160 15.22 7.75 -20.62
CA ALA A 160 15.90 8.38 -21.75
C ALA A 160 15.55 9.87 -21.93
N GLY A 161 14.66 10.44 -21.12
CA GLY A 161 14.24 11.84 -21.22
C GLY A 161 13.51 12.15 -22.53
N ARG A 162 12.83 11.17 -23.12
CA ARG A 162 12.12 11.35 -24.39
C ARG A 162 10.96 12.34 -24.23
N ARG A 163 10.79 13.22 -25.22
CA ARG A 163 9.71 14.24 -25.22
C ARG A 163 8.30 13.65 -25.25
N ASP A 164 8.18 12.45 -25.79
CA ASP A 164 6.91 11.71 -25.88
C ASP A 164 6.70 10.73 -24.71
N ALA A 165 7.61 10.71 -23.72
CA ALA A 165 7.40 9.93 -22.49
C ALA A 165 6.11 10.35 -21.78
N ARG A 166 5.45 9.37 -21.16
CA ARG A 166 4.19 9.52 -20.42
C ARG A 166 4.29 8.75 -19.11
N ASP A 167 3.30 8.94 -18.25
CA ASP A 167 3.10 8.13 -17.04
C ASP A 167 3.17 6.63 -17.39
N THR A 168 3.66 5.83 -16.44
CA THR A 168 3.55 4.38 -16.54
C THR A 168 2.23 3.90 -15.93
N GLU A 169 1.78 2.73 -16.37
CA GLU A 169 0.73 2.01 -15.66
C GLU A 169 1.27 1.32 -14.40
N PHE A 170 0.35 0.89 -13.53
CA PHE A 170 0.68 -0.04 -12.45
C PHE A 170 1.01 -1.43 -12.99
N GLY A 171 1.71 -2.24 -12.17
CA GLY A 171 1.96 -3.66 -12.46
C GLY A 171 3.39 -4.00 -12.86
N ALA A 172 4.25 -3.00 -13.05
CA ALA A 172 5.68 -3.17 -13.33
C ALA A 172 6.59 -2.72 -12.17
N SER A 173 6.03 -2.16 -11.09
CA SER A 173 6.81 -1.70 -9.92
C SER A 173 6.14 -2.19 -8.65
N PHE A 174 6.92 -2.88 -7.80
CA PHE A 174 6.45 -3.38 -6.52
C PHE A 174 7.47 -3.12 -5.41
N ILE A 175 6.97 -2.74 -4.24
CA ILE A 175 7.79 -2.40 -3.06
C ILE A 175 7.35 -3.19 -1.84
N HIS A 176 8.29 -3.47 -0.94
CA HIS A 176 8.06 -3.86 0.45
C HIS A 176 8.38 -2.67 1.35
N VAL A 177 7.45 -2.31 2.23
CA VAL A 177 7.53 -1.09 3.04
C VAL A 177 7.62 -1.43 4.52
N THR A 178 8.50 -0.75 5.23
CA THR A 178 8.56 -0.74 6.69
C THR A 178 8.42 0.68 7.21
N PHE A 179 7.86 0.79 8.41
CA PHE A 179 7.68 2.04 9.12
C PHE A 179 8.44 1.98 10.45
N GLU A 180 8.95 3.11 10.91
CA GLU A 180 9.52 3.29 12.24
C GLU A 180 9.12 4.66 12.78
N THR A 181 8.65 4.71 14.04
CA THR A 181 8.19 5.94 14.66
C THR A 181 8.28 5.89 16.20
N GLY A 182 8.58 7.05 16.78
CA GLY A 182 8.47 7.27 18.22
C GLY A 182 7.06 7.61 18.70
N SER A 183 6.08 7.75 17.79
CA SER A 183 4.71 8.15 18.12
C SER A 183 3.83 6.94 18.44
N GLU A 184 3.26 6.90 19.65
CA GLU A 184 2.30 5.85 20.04
C GLU A 184 1.07 5.80 19.12
N LYS A 185 0.65 6.96 18.57
CA LYS A 185 -0.45 7.08 17.59
C LYS A 185 -0.23 6.20 16.36
N TYR A 186 1.02 6.01 15.95
CA TYR A 186 1.40 5.29 14.73
C TYR A 186 2.11 3.97 14.99
N LYS A 187 2.17 3.51 16.25
CA LYS A 187 3.00 2.36 16.62
C LYS A 187 2.56 1.05 15.98
N GLU A 188 1.28 0.93 15.65
CA GLU A 188 0.73 -0.23 14.93
C GLU A 188 1.36 -0.41 13.53
N LEU A 189 1.88 0.67 12.90
CA LEU A 189 2.53 0.57 11.60
C LEU A 189 3.78 -0.32 11.62
N GLU A 190 4.48 -0.39 12.75
CA GLU A 190 5.71 -1.20 12.87
C GLU A 190 5.42 -2.69 13.00
N ARG A 191 4.16 -3.07 13.23
CA ARG A 191 3.73 -4.45 13.51
C ARG A 191 3.15 -5.13 12.27
N GLY A 192 2.94 -4.37 11.19
CA GLY A 192 2.38 -4.87 9.93
C GLY A 192 3.43 -5.17 8.87
N VAL A 193 3.06 -6.02 7.91
CA VAL A 193 3.80 -6.21 6.66
C VAL A 193 3.08 -5.43 5.56
N PHE A 194 3.82 -4.66 4.78
CA PHE A 194 3.23 -3.79 3.76
C PHE A 194 3.89 -4.00 2.41
N VAL A 195 3.07 -4.00 1.38
CA VAL A 195 3.50 -4.07 -0.02
C VAL A 195 2.81 -2.99 -0.82
N GLY A 196 3.49 -2.44 -1.82
CA GLY A 196 2.95 -1.41 -2.70
C GLY A 196 3.11 -1.74 -4.16
N ALA A 197 2.12 -1.34 -4.97
CA ALA A 197 2.24 -1.29 -6.43
C ALA A 197 2.50 0.16 -6.85
N GLY A 198 3.51 0.35 -7.69
CA GLY A 198 4.00 1.68 -8.09
C GLY A 198 3.75 2.03 -9.55
N ARG A 199 3.77 3.33 -9.83
CA ARG A 199 3.89 3.90 -11.17
C ARG A 199 4.66 5.21 -11.16
N PHE A 200 5.26 5.57 -12.29
CA PHE A 200 5.92 6.86 -12.50
C PHE A 200 4.93 7.85 -13.10
N ILE A 201 4.98 9.09 -12.61
CA ILE A 201 4.12 10.20 -13.03
C ILE A 201 5.02 11.29 -13.61
N LEU A 202 4.68 11.79 -14.79
CA LEU A 202 5.30 12.94 -15.42
C LEU A 202 4.31 14.10 -15.42
N ASP A 203 4.64 15.16 -14.70
CA ASP A 203 3.84 16.40 -14.74
C ASP A 203 4.73 17.65 -14.80
N ARG A 204 4.10 18.83 -14.67
CA ARG A 204 4.80 20.12 -14.69
C ARG A 204 5.86 20.27 -13.59
N GLY A 205 5.75 19.51 -12.50
CA GLY A 205 6.71 19.46 -11.40
C GLY A 205 7.86 18.48 -11.63
N GLY A 206 7.92 17.82 -12.78
CA GLY A 206 8.94 16.84 -13.13
C GLY A 206 8.51 15.41 -12.83
N LEU A 207 9.49 14.55 -12.55
CA LEU A 207 9.26 13.13 -12.28
C LEU A 207 8.72 12.93 -10.86
N GLY A 208 7.64 12.17 -10.75
CA GLY A 208 7.10 11.68 -9.49
C GLY A 208 6.88 10.18 -9.53
N VAL A 209 6.60 9.61 -8.35
CA VAL A 209 6.17 8.22 -8.20
C VAL A 209 4.91 8.18 -7.33
N GLU A 210 3.96 7.36 -7.74
CA GLU A 210 2.79 7.03 -6.94
C GLU A 210 2.85 5.56 -6.54
N TYR A 211 2.61 5.26 -5.27
CA TYR A 211 2.41 3.90 -4.78
C TYR A 211 1.05 3.73 -4.13
N LYS A 212 0.34 2.65 -4.47
CA LYS A 212 -0.81 2.15 -3.72
C LYS A 212 -0.33 1.06 -2.77
N VAL A 213 -0.29 1.36 -1.49
CA VAL A 213 0.27 0.50 -0.44
C VAL A 213 -0.87 -0.21 0.29
N SER A 214 -0.69 -1.50 0.49
CA SER A 214 -1.61 -2.38 1.20
C SER A 214 -0.92 -3.05 2.38
N ARG A 215 -1.68 -3.29 3.45
CA ARG A 215 -1.27 -4.19 4.54
C ARG A 215 -1.51 -5.62 4.09
N VAL A 216 -0.53 -6.48 4.32
CA VAL A 216 -0.68 -7.92 4.19
C VAL A 216 -1.38 -8.43 5.45
N GLY A 217 -2.46 -9.17 5.26
CA GLY A 217 -3.20 -9.83 6.33
C GLY A 217 -3.67 -11.20 5.90
N TRP A 218 -4.49 -11.83 6.74
CA TRP A 218 -5.15 -13.08 6.41
C TRP A 218 -6.65 -12.92 6.66
N LYS A 219 -7.46 -13.34 5.70
CA LYS A 219 -8.91 -13.42 5.86
C LYS A 219 -9.25 -14.89 5.99
N PRO A 220 -9.79 -15.34 7.14
CA PRO A 220 -10.28 -16.69 7.25
C PRO A 220 -11.40 -16.93 6.22
N PRO A 221 -11.56 -18.18 5.74
CA PRO A 221 -12.63 -18.56 4.82
C PRO A 221 -14.04 -18.33 5.42
#